data_AF-A0A2P2CJV9-F1
#
_entry.id   AF-A0A2P2CJV9-F1
#
_cell.length_a   1.000
_cell.length_b   1.000
_cell.length_c   1.000
_cell.angle_alpha   90.00
_cell.angle_beta   90.00
_cell.angle_gamma   90.00
#
_symmetry.space_group_name_H-M   'P 1'
#
loop_
_entity.id
_entity.type
_entity.pdbx_description
1 polymer ?
#
loop_
_entity_poly.entity_id
_entity_poly.type
_entity_poly.pdbx_seq_one_letter_code
_entity_poly.pdbx_strand_id
1 'polypeptide(L)'
;MHTTFTSTSTSTSTSTSTSTSTSTSTSTSIRAALLALLASLVAVAGLASPSHAVTKLTDAQAASQLSASGISRVSSGGCTNRNVSTCTSYDQINQETVSGIKTFRSVSGCAVTITGGTETGHASGTYSHWNGYKVDISPTTCVSSYITSHYAYYGVRGDGATMYRAASGNIYARESNHWDITYYTCGC
;
A
#
# COMPACT_ATOMS: atom_id res chain seq x y z
N MET A 1 31.52 -40.40 20.47
CA MET A 1 31.16 -41.45 21.45
C MET A 1 29.69 -41.20 21.80
N HIS A 2 28.72 -41.76 21.05
CA HIS A 2 27.97 -42.99 21.40
C HIS A 2 27.71 -43.07 22.92
N THR A 3 26.48 -43.10 23.40
CA THR A 3 25.59 -44.27 23.25
C THR A 3 24.13 -43.90 23.55
N THR A 4 23.24 -44.36 22.67
CA THR A 4 21.78 -44.41 22.79
C THR A 4 21.35 -45.58 23.68
N PHE A 5 20.30 -45.43 24.49
CA PHE A 5 19.47 -46.58 24.86
C PHE A 5 17.97 -46.22 24.85
N THR A 6 17.26 -47.04 24.08
CA THR A 6 15.82 -47.09 23.83
C THR A 6 15.13 -47.93 24.91
N SER A 7 13.89 -47.61 25.26
CA SER A 7 12.93 -48.63 25.70
C SER A 7 11.49 -48.22 25.38
N THR A 8 10.82 -49.15 24.72
CA THR A 8 9.46 -49.18 24.20
C THR A 8 8.47 -49.52 25.31
N SER A 9 7.23 -49.01 25.25
CA SER A 9 6.03 -49.77 25.64
C SER A 9 4.75 -49.15 25.05
N THR A 10 4.04 -50.02 24.35
CA THR A 10 2.74 -49.92 23.70
C THR A 10 1.59 -49.74 24.70
N SER A 11 0.53 -49.02 24.33
CA SER A 11 -0.87 -49.37 24.68
C SER A 11 -1.88 -48.62 23.82
N THR A 12 -2.67 -49.40 23.08
CA THR A 12 -3.85 -49.08 22.28
C THR A 12 -5.03 -48.68 23.16
N SER A 13 -5.88 -47.74 22.73
CA SER A 13 -7.30 -47.70 23.10
C SER A 13 -8.12 -46.91 22.07
N THR A 14 -8.92 -47.65 21.32
CA THR A 14 -9.99 -47.21 20.42
C THR A 14 -11.21 -46.80 21.24
N SER A 15 -11.94 -45.77 20.82
CA SER A 15 -13.36 -45.59 21.18
C SER A 15 -14.09 -44.80 20.10
N THR A 16 -14.79 -45.55 19.26
CA THR A 16 -15.83 -45.10 18.34
C THR A 16 -17.13 -44.96 19.13
N SER A 17 -17.92 -43.92 18.88
CA SER A 17 -19.31 -43.85 19.32
C SER A 17 -20.17 -43.43 18.14
N THR A 18 -20.88 -44.43 17.60
CA THR A 18 -21.92 -44.32 16.59
C THR A 18 -23.25 -44.19 17.33
N SER A 19 -24.04 -43.17 17.01
CA SER A 19 -25.46 -43.12 17.35
C SER A 19 -26.27 -43.08 16.07
N THR A 20 -26.92 -44.20 15.78
CA THR A 20 -27.93 -44.35 14.74
C THR A 20 -29.30 -44.01 15.33
N SER A 21 -30.12 -43.25 14.61
CA SER A 21 -31.57 -43.37 14.70
C SER A 21 -32.17 -43.07 13.32
N THR A 22 -32.84 -44.09 12.80
CA THR A 22 -33.50 -44.16 11.51
C THR A 22 -35.01 -43.98 11.72
N SER A 23 -35.69 -43.25 10.85
CA SER A 23 -37.05 -43.56 10.33
C SER A 23 -37.43 -42.55 9.24
N THR A 24 -37.33 -42.93 7.96
CA THR A 24 -38.45 -43.19 7.02
C THR A 24 -39.49 -42.06 6.93
N SER A 25 -39.46 -41.22 5.90
CA SER A 25 -39.97 -41.42 4.51
C SER A 25 -41.48 -41.18 4.39
N THR A 26 -41.87 -40.12 3.68
CA THR A 26 -42.89 -40.15 2.59
C THR A 26 -42.99 -38.77 1.93
N SER A 27 -42.71 -38.73 0.63
CA SER A 27 -43.01 -37.61 -0.28
C SER A 27 -44.46 -37.69 -0.75
N THR A 28 -45.28 -36.66 -0.52
CA THR A 28 -46.43 -36.34 -1.39
C THR A 28 -46.81 -34.85 -1.36
N SER A 29 -46.67 -34.22 -2.52
CA SER A 29 -47.36 -33.08 -3.14
C SER A 29 -48.08 -31.96 -2.34
N ILE A 30 -47.60 -30.73 -2.62
CA ILE A 30 -48.30 -29.49 -3.06
C ILE A 30 -49.72 -29.18 -2.53
N ARG A 31 -49.87 -28.11 -1.72
CA ARG A 31 -50.59 -26.83 -1.99
C ARG A 31 -51.16 -26.15 -0.71
N ALA A 32 -50.88 -24.84 -0.62
CA ALA A 32 -51.63 -23.78 0.09
C ALA A 32 -51.61 -23.79 1.64
N ALA A 33 -51.45 -22.70 2.39
CA ALA A 33 -51.22 -21.28 2.11
C ALA A 33 -50.77 -20.58 3.43
N LEU A 34 -50.02 -19.46 3.29
CA LEU A 34 -49.95 -18.21 4.10
C LEU A 34 -50.26 -18.29 5.63
N LEU A 35 -49.52 -17.73 6.59
CA LEU A 35 -48.91 -16.40 6.85
C LEU A 35 -48.03 -16.62 8.12
N ALA A 36 -46.91 -15.97 8.40
CA ALA A 36 -46.58 -14.57 8.25
C ALA A 36 -45.06 -14.40 8.08
N LEU A 37 -44.67 -13.70 7.02
CA LEU A 37 -43.34 -13.15 6.86
C LEU A 37 -43.23 -11.87 7.70
N LEU A 38 -42.37 -11.87 8.71
CA LEU A 38 -41.73 -10.65 9.20
C LEU A 38 -40.32 -10.62 8.64
N ALA A 39 -40.20 -10.35 7.34
CA ALA A 39 -38.94 -9.91 6.77
C ALA A 39 -38.75 -8.45 7.18
N SER A 40 -38.04 -8.22 8.28
CA SER A 40 -37.43 -6.93 8.57
C SER A 40 -36.34 -6.65 7.53
N LEU A 41 -36.75 -6.15 6.37
CA LEU A 41 -35.87 -5.61 5.35
C LEU A 41 -35.39 -4.25 5.85
N VAL A 42 -34.33 -4.25 6.66
CA VAL A 42 -33.57 -3.02 6.87
C VAL A 42 -32.87 -2.73 5.55
N ALA A 43 -33.44 -1.82 4.78
CA ALA A 43 -32.74 -1.22 3.65
C ALA A 43 -31.52 -0.48 4.22
N VAL A 44 -30.35 -1.12 4.19
CA VAL A 44 -29.08 -0.44 4.40
C VAL A 44 -28.86 0.45 3.19
N ALA A 45 -29.47 1.63 3.21
CA ALA A 45 -29.14 2.70 2.29
C ALA A 45 -27.63 2.91 2.39
N GLY A 46 -26.92 2.70 1.29
CA GLY A 46 -25.47 2.77 1.22
C GLY A 46 -24.98 4.06 1.86
N LEU A 47 -24.33 3.93 3.02
CA LEU A 47 -23.48 4.98 3.54
C LEU A 47 -22.33 5.10 2.55
N ALA A 48 -22.43 6.04 1.61
CA ALA A 48 -21.26 6.51 0.91
C ALA A 48 -20.30 7.01 2.00
N SER A 49 -19.26 6.22 2.29
CA SER A 49 -18.17 6.66 3.16
C SER A 49 -17.76 8.05 2.70
N PRO A 50 -17.56 9.03 3.61
CA PRO A 50 -17.04 10.32 3.19
C PRO A 50 -15.77 10.04 2.40
N SER A 51 -15.78 10.40 1.11
CA SER A 51 -14.56 10.42 0.31
C SER A 51 -13.67 11.43 1.00
N HIS A 52 -12.73 10.95 1.81
CA HIS A 52 -11.79 11.81 2.51
C HIS A 52 -11.10 12.67 1.46
N ALA A 53 -11.43 13.96 1.44
CA ALA A 53 -10.80 14.89 0.53
C ALA A 53 -9.30 14.86 0.82
N VAL A 54 -8.50 14.58 -0.20
CA VAL A 54 -7.05 14.52 -0.06
C VAL A 54 -6.56 15.90 0.37
N THR A 55 -5.82 15.96 1.48
CA THR A 55 -5.32 17.23 1.99
C THR A 55 -4.14 17.68 1.13
N LYS A 56 -4.31 18.82 0.47
CA LYS A 56 -3.27 19.43 -0.36
C LYS A 56 -2.41 20.38 0.47
N LEU A 57 -1.10 20.32 0.26
CA LEU A 57 -0.14 21.23 0.89
C LEU A 57 0.40 22.23 -0.13
N THR A 58 0.70 23.43 0.36
CA THR A 58 1.58 24.37 -0.35
C THR A 58 3.03 23.86 -0.32
N ASP A 59 3.89 24.41 -1.20
CA ASP A 59 5.31 24.06 -1.21
C ASP A 59 5.97 24.27 0.17
N ALA A 60 5.72 25.42 0.79
CA ALA A 60 6.32 25.78 2.07
C ALA A 60 5.90 24.83 3.22
N GLN A 61 4.63 24.44 3.27
CA GLN A 61 4.14 23.49 4.27
C GLN A 61 4.81 22.12 4.12
N ALA A 62 4.85 21.58 2.90
CA ALA A 62 5.51 20.31 2.63
C ALA A 62 7.03 20.38 2.89
N ALA A 63 7.70 21.44 2.44
CA ALA A 63 9.13 21.64 2.65
C ALA A 63 9.50 21.72 4.13
N SER A 64 8.68 22.38 4.95
CA SER A 64 8.87 22.44 6.40
C SER A 64 8.76 21.05 7.04
N GLN A 65 7.74 20.26 6.68
CA GLN A 65 7.58 18.90 7.21
C GLN A 65 8.70 17.95 6.79
N LEU A 66 9.14 18.03 5.54
CA LEU A 66 10.17 17.17 4.96
C LEU A 66 11.55 17.49 5.54
N SER A 67 11.91 18.78 5.61
CA SER A 67 13.20 19.20 6.17
C SER A 67 13.31 18.88 7.67
N ALA A 68 12.23 19.04 8.44
CA ALA A 68 12.16 18.60 9.84
C ALA A 68 12.37 17.09 10.02
N SER A 69 12.17 16.30 8.96
CA SER A 69 12.40 14.84 8.93
C SER A 69 13.76 14.46 8.30
N GLY A 70 14.64 15.45 8.07
CA GLY A 70 15.95 15.25 7.48
C GLY A 70 15.93 14.88 5.99
N ILE A 71 14.82 15.14 5.29
CA ILE A 71 14.70 14.92 3.84
C ILE A 71 15.12 16.19 3.10
N SER A 72 16.07 16.04 2.17
CA SER A 72 16.59 17.14 1.36
C SER A 72 15.82 17.28 0.04
N ARG A 73 15.92 18.45 -0.58
CA ARG A 73 15.38 18.75 -1.93
C ARG A 73 16.51 19.22 -2.83
N VAL A 74 16.54 18.74 -4.08
CA VAL A 74 17.39 19.26 -5.14
C VAL A 74 16.52 19.53 -6.37
N SER A 75 16.66 20.71 -6.95
CA SER A 75 16.02 21.10 -8.22
C SER A 75 17.10 21.49 -9.22
N SER A 76 17.04 20.92 -10.43
CA SER A 76 17.97 21.27 -11.51
C SER A 76 17.81 22.72 -11.97
N GLY A 77 16.61 23.27 -11.89
CA GLY A 77 16.30 24.68 -12.16
C GLY A 77 16.47 25.62 -10.96
N GLY A 78 16.83 25.12 -9.78
CA GLY A 78 17.00 25.93 -8.57
C GLY A 78 15.71 26.60 -8.07
N CYS A 79 14.55 25.99 -8.32
CA CYS A 79 13.24 26.61 -8.11
C CYS A 79 12.17 25.61 -7.62
N THR A 80 11.04 26.15 -7.15
CA THR A 80 9.89 25.38 -6.64
C THR A 80 8.58 25.70 -7.36
N ASN A 81 8.64 26.35 -8.53
CA ASN A 81 7.45 26.66 -9.32
C ASN A 81 6.95 25.40 -10.04
N ARG A 82 5.76 24.94 -9.68
CA ARG A 82 5.12 23.75 -10.25
C ARG A 82 4.91 23.82 -11.77
N ASN A 83 4.83 25.01 -12.35
CA ASN A 83 4.60 25.16 -13.80
C ASN A 83 5.90 25.14 -14.62
N VAL A 84 7.04 24.83 -14.01
CA VAL A 84 8.36 24.79 -14.66
C VAL A 84 8.97 23.41 -14.45
N SER A 85 9.22 22.68 -15.53
CA SER A 85 9.62 21.26 -15.50
C SER A 85 11.02 20.98 -14.94
N THR A 86 11.84 22.01 -14.74
CA THR A 86 13.15 21.88 -14.08
C THR A 86 13.09 22.20 -12.59
N CYS A 87 11.97 22.69 -12.09
CA CYS A 87 11.77 22.90 -10.67
C CYS A 87 11.50 21.56 -9.95
N THR A 88 11.72 21.54 -8.64
CA THR A 88 11.19 20.48 -7.77
C THR A 88 10.19 21.15 -6.85
N SER A 89 8.91 21.04 -7.19
CA SER A 89 7.84 21.71 -6.46
C SER A 89 7.09 20.74 -5.56
N TYR A 90 6.63 21.19 -4.40
CA TYR A 90 5.65 20.47 -3.59
C TYR A 90 4.27 21.12 -3.59
N ASP A 91 4.03 22.13 -4.41
CA ASP A 91 2.72 22.79 -4.45
C ASP A 91 1.61 21.82 -4.88
N GLN A 92 0.50 21.77 -4.14
CA GLN A 92 -0.57 20.75 -4.21
C GLN A 92 -0.09 19.29 -4.13
N ILE A 93 1.00 19.02 -3.43
CA ILE A 93 1.33 17.66 -3.01
C ILE A 93 0.30 17.17 -1.99
N ASN A 94 0.05 15.86 -1.94
CA ASN A 94 -0.83 15.27 -0.94
C ASN A 94 -0.11 15.16 0.40
N GLN A 95 -0.81 15.43 1.50
CA GLN A 95 -0.29 15.20 2.85
C GLN A 95 0.13 13.74 3.04
N GLU A 96 -0.59 12.79 2.44
CA GLU A 96 -0.29 11.36 2.46
C GLU A 96 1.03 11.04 1.76
N THR A 97 1.35 11.72 0.65
CA THR A 97 2.64 11.58 -0.05
C THR A 97 3.79 12.06 0.84
N VAL A 98 3.61 13.22 1.50
CA VAL A 98 4.61 13.77 2.43
C VAL A 98 4.80 12.85 3.64
N SER A 99 3.72 12.34 4.21
CA SER A 99 3.79 11.36 5.30
C SER A 99 4.44 10.06 4.85
N GLY A 100 4.12 9.58 3.65
CA GLY A 100 4.68 8.38 3.04
C GLY A 100 6.19 8.43 2.89
N ILE A 101 6.73 9.51 2.31
CA ILE A 101 8.19 9.63 2.14
C ILE A 101 8.92 9.82 3.48
N LYS A 102 8.28 10.47 4.47
CA LYS A 102 8.79 10.53 5.85
C LYS A 102 8.85 9.15 6.50
N THR A 103 7.80 8.34 6.32
CA THR A 103 7.79 6.96 6.79
C THR A 103 8.91 6.16 6.13
N PHE A 104 9.04 6.23 4.80
CA PHE A 104 10.13 5.59 4.07
C PHE A 104 11.50 5.99 4.61
N ARG A 105 11.75 7.29 4.82
CA ARG A 105 12.99 7.78 5.44
C ARG A 105 13.23 7.15 6.81
N SER A 106 12.20 7.12 7.66
CA SER A 106 12.30 6.56 9.01
C SER A 106 12.62 5.07 9.01
N VAL A 107 11.91 4.27 8.19
CA VAL A 107 12.05 2.80 8.20
C VAL A 107 13.29 2.31 7.44
N SER A 108 13.75 3.07 6.45
CA SER A 108 14.98 2.74 5.72
C SER A 108 16.24 3.22 6.42
N GLY A 109 16.15 4.28 7.23
CA GLY A 109 17.32 4.97 7.78
C GLY A 109 18.20 5.66 6.72
N CYS A 110 17.85 5.57 5.44
CA CYS A 110 18.66 6.09 4.34
C CYS A 110 18.59 7.61 4.24
N ALA A 111 19.68 8.26 3.82
CA ALA A 111 19.58 9.63 3.34
C ALA A 111 18.66 9.69 2.10
N VAL A 112 17.65 10.56 2.16
CA VAL A 112 16.65 10.76 1.10
C VAL A 112 16.76 12.19 0.58
N THR A 113 16.93 12.30 -0.73
CA THR A 113 16.90 13.57 -1.47
C THR A 113 15.81 13.47 -2.53
N ILE A 114 14.83 14.36 -2.45
CA ILE A 114 13.78 14.48 -3.46
C ILE A 114 14.30 15.34 -4.62
N THR A 115 14.13 14.83 -5.83
CA THR A 115 14.58 15.43 -7.10
C THR A 115 13.43 15.84 -8.01
N GLY A 116 12.23 15.33 -7.76
CA GLY A 116 11.02 15.61 -8.52
C GLY A 116 9.81 15.53 -7.59
N GLY A 117 8.83 16.39 -7.84
CA GLY A 117 7.67 16.52 -6.98
C GLY A 117 6.41 16.66 -7.82
N THR A 118 5.91 17.87 -7.91
CA THR A 118 4.58 18.15 -8.45
C THR A 118 4.63 18.92 -9.76
N GLU A 119 5.83 19.28 -10.23
CA GLU A 119 6.07 20.06 -11.42
C GLU A 119 5.45 19.48 -12.71
N THR A 120 5.29 20.32 -13.72
CA THR A 120 4.86 19.91 -15.06
C THR A 120 5.94 19.09 -15.77
N GLY A 121 5.56 18.36 -16.82
CA GLY A 121 6.47 17.54 -17.63
C GLY A 121 6.41 16.04 -17.34
N HIS A 122 5.60 15.62 -16.37
CA HIS A 122 5.35 14.22 -16.04
C HIS A 122 4.11 13.65 -16.74
N ALA A 123 4.02 12.32 -16.82
CA ALA A 123 2.83 11.65 -17.33
C ALA A 123 1.57 11.99 -16.52
N SER A 124 0.44 12.16 -17.22
CA SER A 124 -0.86 12.44 -16.60
C SER A 124 -1.50 11.15 -16.06
N GLY A 125 -2.56 11.32 -15.26
CA GLY A 125 -3.32 10.22 -14.67
C GLY A 125 -3.72 10.51 -13.24
N THR A 126 -4.61 9.69 -12.68
CA THR A 126 -5.12 9.86 -11.30
C THR A 126 -3.97 9.90 -10.29
N TYR A 127 -3.08 8.92 -10.33
CA TYR A 127 -1.91 8.81 -9.46
C TYR A 127 -0.67 9.34 -10.17
N SER A 128 -0.55 10.66 -10.27
CA SER A 128 0.52 11.35 -10.99
C SER A 128 1.25 12.35 -10.11
N HIS A 129 2.41 12.84 -10.59
CA HIS A 129 3.09 14.01 -10.02
C HIS A 129 2.16 15.21 -10.02
N TRP A 130 1.46 15.43 -11.14
CA TRP A 130 0.50 16.53 -11.27
C TRP A 130 -0.64 16.45 -10.22
N ASN A 131 -1.03 15.26 -9.80
CA ASN A 131 -2.05 15.11 -8.78
C ASN A 131 -1.48 14.92 -7.36
N GLY A 132 -0.17 15.10 -7.16
CA GLY A 132 0.46 15.11 -5.84
C GLY A 132 0.66 13.75 -5.18
N TYR A 133 0.52 12.66 -5.95
CA TYR A 133 0.64 11.28 -5.46
C TYR A 133 2.05 10.72 -5.54
N LYS A 134 2.98 11.46 -6.15
CA LYS A 134 4.31 10.96 -6.49
C LYS A 134 5.41 11.92 -6.05
N VAL A 135 6.57 11.35 -5.73
CA VAL A 135 7.84 12.07 -5.63
C VAL A 135 8.94 11.22 -6.26
N ASP A 136 9.91 11.90 -6.87
CA ASP A 136 11.13 11.26 -7.35
C ASP A 136 12.24 11.45 -6.33
N ILE A 137 12.97 10.37 -6.02
CA ILE A 137 14.12 10.45 -5.12
C ILE A 137 15.40 9.93 -5.76
N SER A 138 16.52 10.47 -5.28
CA SER A 138 17.86 10.04 -5.71
C SER A 138 18.08 8.54 -5.44
N PRO A 139 18.61 7.78 -6.41
CA PRO A 139 18.77 6.34 -6.30
C PRO A 139 20.11 5.99 -5.66
N THR A 140 20.32 6.46 -4.43
CA THR A 140 21.54 6.14 -3.68
C THR A 140 21.64 4.62 -3.46
N THR A 141 22.84 4.13 -3.17
CA THR A 141 23.05 2.71 -2.86
C THR A 141 22.18 2.28 -1.68
N CYS A 142 22.06 3.10 -0.64
CA CYS A 142 21.19 2.79 0.51
C CYS A 142 19.73 2.64 0.10
N VAL A 143 19.18 3.65 -0.59
CA VAL A 143 17.78 3.66 -1.02
C VAL A 143 17.48 2.46 -1.91
N SER A 144 18.33 2.22 -2.90
CA SER A 144 18.11 1.14 -3.87
C SER A 144 18.20 -0.23 -3.20
N SER A 145 19.23 -0.48 -2.38
CA SER A 145 19.38 -1.75 -1.66
C SER A 145 18.23 -2.00 -0.69
N TYR A 146 17.75 -0.96 0.02
CA TYR A 146 16.63 -1.11 0.93
C TYR A 146 15.36 -1.52 0.17
N ILE A 147 15.00 -0.79 -0.89
CA ILE A 147 13.80 -1.07 -1.68
C ILE A 147 13.86 -2.49 -2.25
N THR A 148 14.96 -2.87 -2.89
CA THR A 148 15.07 -4.18 -3.55
C THR A 148 15.17 -5.36 -2.59
N SER A 149 15.62 -5.14 -1.35
CA SER A 149 15.74 -6.21 -0.35
C SER A 149 14.50 -6.36 0.55
N HIS A 150 13.71 -5.30 0.72
CA HIS A 150 12.57 -5.29 1.65
C HIS A 150 11.21 -5.31 0.97
N TYR A 151 11.08 -4.82 -0.27
CA TYR A 151 9.79 -4.74 -0.96
C TYR A 151 9.64 -5.84 -1.99
N ALA A 152 8.40 -6.30 -2.16
CA ALA A 152 8.10 -7.39 -3.08
C ALA A 152 8.22 -6.91 -4.52
N TYR A 153 8.91 -7.67 -5.37
CA TYR A 153 8.91 -7.41 -6.80
C TYR A 153 7.47 -7.41 -7.35
N TYR A 154 7.11 -6.37 -8.09
CA TYR A 154 5.75 -6.11 -8.56
C TYR A 154 5.59 -6.22 -10.09
N GLY A 155 6.70 -6.27 -10.82
CA GLY A 155 6.70 -6.38 -12.28
C GLY A 155 7.53 -5.28 -12.94
N VAL A 156 7.35 -5.13 -14.26
CA VAL A 156 7.97 -4.08 -15.06
C VAL A 156 6.86 -3.21 -15.66
N ARG A 157 6.97 -1.89 -15.52
CA ARG A 157 6.04 -0.91 -16.09
C ARG A 157 6.27 -0.79 -17.60
N GLY A 158 5.31 -0.25 -18.35
CA GLY A 158 5.39 -0.17 -19.83
C GLY A 158 6.58 0.63 -20.38
N ASP A 159 7.22 1.46 -19.55
CA ASP A 159 8.44 2.21 -19.85
C ASP A 159 9.74 1.46 -19.50
N GLY A 160 9.64 0.21 -19.03
CA GLY A 160 10.78 -0.62 -18.63
C GLY A 160 11.19 -0.45 -17.17
N ALA A 161 10.50 0.39 -16.38
CA ALA A 161 10.85 0.58 -14.98
C ALA A 161 10.47 -0.66 -14.14
N THR A 162 11.47 -1.26 -13.48
CA THR A 162 11.25 -2.35 -12.52
C THR A 162 10.55 -1.83 -11.29
N MET A 163 9.41 -2.41 -10.93
CA MET A 163 8.58 -1.97 -9.81
C MET A 163 8.69 -2.89 -8.60
N TYR A 164 8.64 -2.28 -7.43
CA TYR A 164 8.59 -2.95 -6.13
C TYR A 164 7.42 -2.40 -5.32
N ARG A 165 6.73 -3.27 -4.59
CA ARG A 165 5.56 -2.95 -3.79
C ARG A 165 5.85 -3.12 -2.31
N ALA A 166 5.71 -2.04 -1.55
CA ALA A 166 5.76 -2.08 -0.10
C ALA A 166 4.50 -2.77 0.46
N ALA A 167 4.57 -3.25 1.70
CA ALA A 167 3.41 -3.84 2.39
C ALA A 167 2.24 -2.86 2.51
N SER A 168 2.52 -1.55 2.56
CA SER A 168 1.52 -0.47 2.57
C SER A 168 0.76 -0.31 1.25
N GLY A 169 1.18 -1.01 0.20
CA GLY A 169 0.65 -0.90 -1.16
C GLY A 169 1.33 0.15 -2.03
N ASN A 170 2.19 1.00 -1.47
CA ASN A 170 2.95 2.01 -2.23
C ASN A 170 3.90 1.34 -3.24
N ILE A 171 4.10 1.99 -4.38
CA ILE A 171 4.85 1.44 -5.51
C ILE A 171 6.11 2.27 -5.75
N TYR A 172 7.23 1.58 -5.88
CA TYR A 172 8.56 2.12 -6.09
C TYR A 172 9.04 1.64 -7.46
N ALA A 173 9.03 2.51 -8.45
CA ALA A 173 9.47 2.23 -9.81
C ALA A 173 10.91 2.72 -10.00
N ARG A 174 11.80 1.81 -10.43
CA ARG A 174 13.19 2.16 -10.73
C ARG A 174 13.28 2.67 -12.16
N GLU A 175 13.33 3.99 -12.31
CA GLU A 175 13.72 4.64 -13.56
C GLU A 175 15.26 4.75 -13.61
N SER A 176 15.83 5.18 -14.74
CA SER A 176 17.29 5.13 -14.94
C SER A 176 18.07 5.94 -13.88
N ASN A 177 17.66 7.18 -13.62
CA ASN A 177 18.38 8.13 -12.76
C ASN A 177 17.64 8.48 -11.45
N HIS A 178 16.47 7.92 -11.18
CA HIS A 178 15.72 8.13 -9.93
C HIS A 178 14.83 6.94 -9.56
N TRP A 179 14.27 6.99 -8.36
CA TRP A 179 13.12 6.19 -7.97
C TRP A 179 11.88 7.06 -8.06
N ASP A 180 10.93 6.65 -8.90
CA ASP A 180 9.59 7.20 -9.00
C ASP A 180 8.71 6.44 -7.99
N ILE A 181 8.22 7.15 -6.98
CA ILE A 181 7.44 6.54 -5.90
C ILE A 181 6.00 7.05 -5.92
N THR A 182 5.05 6.14 -6.04
CA THR A 182 3.62 6.41 -5.96
C THR A 182 3.06 6.02 -4.59
N TYR A 183 2.42 6.99 -3.92
CA TYR A 183 1.85 6.83 -2.59
C TYR A 183 0.33 6.72 -2.66
N TYR A 184 -0.21 5.58 -2.23
CA TYR A 184 -1.65 5.39 -2.00
C TYR A 184 -2.02 5.57 -0.53
N THR A 185 -1.05 5.41 0.37
CA THR A 185 -1.19 5.51 1.82
C THR A 185 0.04 6.18 2.44
N CYS A 186 -0.06 6.64 3.69
CA CYS A 186 1.06 7.18 4.46
C CYS A 186 2.17 6.16 4.76
N GLY A 187 1.98 4.87 4.49
CA GLY A 187 2.89 3.80 4.93
C GLY A 187 3.00 3.61 6.44
N CYS A 188 2.31 4.45 7.20
CA CYS A 188 1.86 4.22 8.55
C CYS A 188 0.62 3.32 8.53
#